data_AF-A0A523HJB6-F1
#
_entry.id   AF-A0A523HJB6-F1
#
_cell.length_a   1.000
_cell.length_b   1.000
_cell.length_c   1.000
_cell.angle_alpha   90.00
_cell.angle_beta   90.00
_cell.angle_gamma   90.00
#
_symmetry.space_group_name_H-M   'P 1'
#
loop_
_entity.id
_entity.type
_entity.pdbx_description
1 polymer ?
#
loop_
_entity_poly.entity_id
_entity_poly.type
_entity_poly.pdbx_seq_one_letter_code
_entity_poly.pdbx_strand_id
1 'polypeptide(L)'
;MKQPRTKSLHLLLLFATFLFIPLVSFIAGAQYFWGEDETLDQAVIGIPPFGMDGTLRFDSHSRKLFFEGTVHVVGEQSRIAKTRGEIPMDGYHTANIIAGVRLWRGIELRTGVINLTTSFT
;
A
#
# COMPACT_ATOMS: atom_id res chain seq x y z
N MET A 1 13.86 32.55 -25.56
CA MET A 1 13.72 31.07 -25.50
C MET A 1 13.45 30.69 -24.05
N LYS A 2 12.24 30.21 -23.72
CA LYS A 2 11.95 29.67 -22.37
C LYS A 2 12.46 28.22 -22.33
N GLN A 3 13.38 27.91 -21.42
CA GLN A 3 13.77 26.54 -21.10
C GLN A 3 12.51 25.68 -20.84
N PRO A 4 12.45 24.43 -21.33
CA PRO A 4 11.39 23.52 -20.95
C PRO A 4 11.54 23.24 -19.45
N ARG A 5 10.57 23.70 -18.65
CA ARG A 5 10.59 23.54 -17.19
C ARG A 5 10.32 22.08 -16.84
N THR A 6 11.27 21.49 -16.13
CA THR A 6 11.33 20.09 -15.72
C THR A 6 10.38 19.83 -14.57
N LYS A 7 9.81 18.62 -14.50
CA LYS A 7 9.13 18.13 -13.30
C LYS A 7 10.12 17.27 -12.55
N SER A 8 10.43 17.60 -11.29
CA SER A 8 11.26 16.74 -10.45
C SER A 8 10.38 15.78 -9.66
N LEU A 9 10.55 14.49 -9.94
CA LEU A 9 9.76 13.39 -9.40
C LEU A 9 10.72 12.35 -8.82
N HIS A 10 10.63 12.15 -7.51
CA HIS A 10 11.43 11.16 -6.80
C HIS A 10 10.49 10.13 -6.15
N LEU A 11 10.67 8.88 -6.55
CA LEU A 11 10.01 7.73 -5.94
C LEU A 11 11.07 6.91 -5.22
N LEU A 12 10.90 6.75 -3.92
CA LEU A 12 11.63 5.76 -3.14
C LEU A 12 10.72 4.58 -2.88
N LEU A 13 11.22 3.38 -3.13
CA LEU A 13 10.44 2.16 -3.03
C LEU A 13 11.30 1.07 -2.39
N LEU A 14 10.73 0.44 -1.38
CA LEU A 14 11.35 -0.59 -0.57
C LEU A 14 10.42 -1.80 -0.56
N PHE A 15 10.93 -2.96 -0.93
CA PHE A 15 10.22 -4.22 -0.82
C PHE A 15 11.07 -5.25 -0.10
N ALA A 16 10.43 -6.04 0.74
CA ALA A 16 11.07 -7.13 1.45
C ALA A 16 10.14 -8.35 1.49
N THR A 17 10.75 -9.53 1.38
CA THR A 17 10.08 -10.82 1.56
C THR A 17 10.82 -11.60 2.62
N PHE A 18 10.08 -12.08 3.61
CA PHE A 18 10.59 -12.85 4.73
C PHE A 18 9.89 -14.20 4.77
N LEU A 19 10.67 -15.27 4.91
CA LEU A 19 10.19 -16.61 5.21
C LEU A 19 10.62 -16.92 6.64
N PHE A 20 9.69 -16.86 7.59
CA PHE A 20 10.02 -17.10 8.99
C PHE A 20 10.18 -18.59 9.28
N ILE A 21 9.27 -19.39 8.73
CA ILE A 21 9.28 -20.86 8.74
C ILE A 21 8.65 -21.35 7.43
N PRO A 22 8.77 -22.65 7.06
CA PRO A 22 8.21 -23.16 5.80
C PRO A 22 6.68 -23.01 5.63
N LEU A 23 6.00 -22.57 6.70
CA LEU A 23 4.56 -22.37 6.79
C LEU A 23 4.17 -20.89 6.85
N VAL A 24 5.11 -19.96 7.01
CA VAL A 24 4.81 -18.53 7.22
C VAL A 24 5.65 -17.67 6.30
N SER A 25 4.98 -16.90 5.45
CA SER A 25 5.59 -15.90 4.60
C SER A 25 5.04 -14.51 4.92
N PHE A 26 5.92 -13.53 4.84
CA PHE A 26 5.58 -12.13 4.97
C PHE A 26 6.19 -11.33 3.83
N ILE A 27 5.37 -10.51 3.20
CA ILE A 27 5.77 -9.60 2.13
C ILE A 27 5.39 -8.20 2.60
N ALA A 28 6.33 -7.27 2.54
CA ALA A 28 6.09 -5.88 2.87
C ALA A 28 6.64 -4.97 1.77
N GLY A 29 5.91 -3.89 1.51
CA GLY A 29 6.27 -2.82 0.61
C GLY A 29 6.05 -1.48 1.27
N ALA A 30 6.96 -0.54 1.04
CA ALA A 30 6.78 0.85 1.41
C ALA A 30 7.23 1.74 0.26
N GLN A 31 6.49 2.82 0.03
CA GLN A 31 6.78 3.79 -1.00
C GLN A 31 6.67 5.19 -0.44
N TYR A 32 7.61 6.04 -0.86
CA TYR A 32 7.59 7.44 -0.57
C TYR A 32 7.71 8.24 -1.86
N PHE A 33 6.77 9.15 -2.06
CA PHE A 33 6.70 10.00 -3.23
C PHE A 33 6.99 11.44 -2.85
N TRP A 34 7.96 12.03 -3.53
CA TRP A 34 8.26 13.44 -3.47
C TRP A 34 8.27 14.02 -4.88
N GLY A 35 7.27 14.85 -5.20
CA GLY A 35 7.19 15.52 -6.47
C GLY A 35 6.78 16.97 -6.28
N GLU A 36 7.41 17.85 -7.05
CA GLU A 36 7.08 19.27 -7.12
C GLU A 36 6.80 19.66 -8.58
N ASP A 37 5.74 20.44 -8.76
CA ASP A 37 5.42 21.10 -10.00
C ASP A 37 6.11 22.47 -10.01
N GLU A 38 7.27 22.54 -10.67
CA GLU A 38 8.07 23.77 -10.83
C GLU A 38 7.34 24.87 -11.63
N THR A 39 6.19 24.57 -12.26
CA THR A 39 5.38 25.59 -12.95
C THR A 39 4.45 26.33 -11.99
N LEU A 40 4.00 25.66 -10.93
CA LEU A 40 3.08 26.19 -9.93
C LEU A 40 3.74 26.39 -8.56
N ASP A 41 5.00 25.95 -8.39
CA ASP A 41 5.73 25.92 -7.13
C ASP A 41 4.96 25.18 -6.02
N GLN A 42 4.36 24.04 -6.40
CA GLN A 42 3.41 23.28 -5.57
C GLN A 42 3.71 21.78 -5.64
N ALA A 43 3.34 21.02 -4.61
CA ALA A 43 3.40 19.56 -4.66
C ALA A 43 2.42 18.98 -5.71
N VAL A 44 2.71 17.77 -6.21
CA VAL A 44 1.93 17.11 -7.28
C VAL A 44 0.59 16.57 -6.78
N ILE A 45 -0.51 16.95 -7.46
CA ILE A 45 -1.91 16.70 -7.05
C ILE A 45 -2.31 15.23 -7.10
N GLY A 46 -3.00 14.79 -6.03
CA GLY A 46 -3.68 13.50 -5.95
C GLY A 46 -2.78 12.31 -5.66
N ILE A 47 -1.50 12.54 -5.32
CA ILE A 47 -0.55 11.47 -5.02
C ILE A 47 -0.22 11.51 -3.51
N PRO A 48 -0.52 10.44 -2.76
CA PRO A 48 -0.15 10.37 -1.36
C PRO A 48 1.38 10.29 -1.23
N PRO A 49 1.98 11.05 -0.29
CA PRO A 49 3.43 11.09 -0.13
C PRO A 49 3.98 9.78 0.42
N PHE A 50 3.17 8.99 1.12
CA PHE A 50 3.58 7.72 1.71
C PHE A 50 2.51 6.65 1.50
N GLY A 51 2.96 5.44 1.17
CA GLY A 51 2.13 4.24 1.13
C GLY A 51 2.89 3.03 1.67
N MET A 52 2.17 2.10 2.30
CA MET A 52 2.72 0.85 2.78
C MET A 52 1.72 -0.28 2.58
N ASP A 53 2.24 -1.43 2.14
CA ASP A 53 1.49 -2.66 1.94
C ASP A 53 2.16 -3.79 2.72
N GLY A 54 1.38 -4.61 3.39
CA GLY A 54 1.86 -5.78 4.12
C GLY A 54 0.96 -6.98 3.88
N THR A 55 1.55 -8.13 3.61
CA THR A 55 0.85 -9.41 3.47
C THR A 55 1.54 -10.44 4.34
N LEU A 56 0.81 -10.99 5.30
CA LEU A 56 1.23 -12.11 6.13
C LEU A 56 0.40 -13.33 5.76
N ARG A 57 1.07 -14.44 5.46
CA ARG A 57 0.42 -15.67 5.04
C ARG A 57 0.90 -16.85 5.87
N PHE A 58 -0.06 -17.65 6.29
CA PHE A 58 0.12 -18.90 7.02
C PHE A 58 -0.45 -20.03 6.17
N ASP A 59 0.38 -21.00 5.82
CA ASP A 59 -0.01 -22.22 5.14
C ASP A 59 -0.04 -23.38 6.14
N SER A 60 -1.03 -24.26 6.03
CA SER A 60 -1.05 -25.53 6.76
C SER A 60 0.10 -26.45 6.33
N HIS A 61 0.47 -27.43 7.17
CA HIS A 61 1.51 -28.41 6.85
C HIS A 61 1.26 -29.16 5.53
N SER A 62 0.00 -29.47 5.23
CA SER A 62 -0.40 -30.12 3.96
C SER A 62 -0.44 -29.16 2.77
N ARG A 63 -0.27 -27.86 3.01
CA ARG A 63 -0.50 -26.75 2.08
C ARG A 63 -1.88 -26.76 1.43
N LYS A 64 -2.85 -27.47 2.02
CA LYS A 64 -4.24 -27.47 1.54
C LYS A 64 -5.01 -26.28 2.08
N LEU A 65 -4.76 -25.86 3.31
CA LEU A 65 -5.39 -24.69 3.92
C LEU A 65 -4.39 -23.55 4.02
N PHE A 66 -4.91 -22.33 3.94
CA PHE A 66 -4.15 -21.11 4.23
C PHE A 66 -4.99 -20.05 4.92
N PHE A 67 -4.30 -19.13 5.59
CA PHE A 67 -4.82 -17.90 6.15
C PHE A 67 -3.91 -16.74 5.75
N GLU A 68 -4.49 -15.61 5.39
CA GLU A 68 -3.80 -14.45 4.84
C GLU A 68 -4.37 -13.19 5.48
N GLY A 69 -3.48 -12.38 6.07
CA GLY A 69 -3.78 -11.04 6.53
C GLY A 69 -3.08 -10.04 5.62
N THR A 70 -3.81 -9.04 5.15
CA THR A 70 -3.26 -7.92 4.38
C THR A 70 -3.55 -6.61 5.07
N VAL A 71 -2.60 -5.69 5.02
CA VAL A 71 -2.76 -4.31 5.47
C VAL A 71 -2.33 -3.37 4.37
N HIS A 72 -3.07 -2.30 4.19
CA HIS A 72 -2.74 -1.21 3.29
C HIS A 72 -2.84 0.09 4.08
N VAL A 73 -1.81 0.92 4.01
CA VAL A 73 -1.71 2.20 4.73
C VAL A 73 -1.35 3.28 3.74
N VAL A 74 -2.09 4.38 3.77
CA VAL A 74 -1.85 5.57 2.98
C VAL A 74 -1.72 6.75 3.92
N GLY A 75 -0.61 7.48 3.82
CA GLY A 75 -0.36 8.68 4.62
C GLY A 75 -1.19 9.87 4.16
N GLU A 76 -1.39 10.83 5.06
CA GLU A 76 -2.12 12.07 4.82
C GLU A 76 -1.61 12.84 3.59
N GLN A 77 -2.54 13.46 2.87
CA GLN A 77 -2.25 14.37 1.76
C GLN A 77 -2.40 15.83 2.22
N SER A 78 -1.34 16.37 2.81
CA SER A 78 -1.36 17.73 3.37
C SER A 78 -0.54 18.77 2.59
N ARG A 79 0.42 18.36 1.74
CA ARG A 79 1.34 19.31 1.06
C ARG A 79 0.66 20.28 0.10
N ILE A 80 -0.40 19.84 -0.59
CA ILE A 80 -1.13 20.66 -1.58
C ILE A 80 -2.26 21.42 -0.94
N ALA A 81 -2.93 20.78 0.00
CA ALA A 81 -3.96 21.41 0.81
C ALA A 81 -3.45 22.70 1.47
N LYS A 82 -2.23 22.65 2.03
CA LYS A 82 -1.57 23.84 2.61
C LYS A 82 -1.24 24.93 1.59
N THR A 83 -0.81 24.59 0.37
CA THR A 83 -0.48 25.61 -0.64
C THR A 83 -1.70 26.20 -1.34
N ARG A 84 -2.83 25.48 -1.37
CA ARG A 84 -4.09 25.92 -1.99
C ARG A 84 -5.16 26.39 -1.02
N GLY A 85 -4.92 26.31 0.29
CA GLY A 85 -5.94 26.59 1.30
C GLY A 85 -7.09 25.59 1.28
N GLU A 86 -6.88 24.41 0.71
CA GLU A 86 -7.85 23.31 0.71
C GLU A 86 -7.75 22.53 2.04
N ILE A 87 -8.78 21.75 2.36
CA ILE A 87 -8.78 20.89 3.55
C ILE A 87 -7.87 19.68 3.28
N PRO A 88 -6.89 19.37 4.15
CA PRO A 88 -6.07 18.15 4.01
C PRO A 88 -6.94 16.91 3.94
N MET A 89 -6.54 15.94 3.13
CA MET A 89 -7.16 14.63 3.14
C MET A 89 -6.41 13.72 4.11
N ASP A 90 -7.14 13.26 5.13
CA ASP A 90 -6.64 12.34 6.14
C ASP A 90 -6.09 11.06 5.51
N GLY A 91 -5.10 10.48 6.17
CA GLY A 91 -4.60 9.17 5.79
C GLY A 91 -5.67 8.12 6.03
N TYR A 92 -5.48 6.92 5.50
CA TYR A 92 -6.34 5.80 5.84
C TYR A 92 -5.55 4.52 5.89
N HIS A 93 -6.10 3.54 6.62
CA HIS A 93 -5.65 2.17 6.50
C HIS A 93 -6.82 1.23 6.29
N THR A 94 -6.55 0.10 5.63
CA THR A 94 -7.47 -1.01 5.50
C THR A 94 -6.77 -2.30 5.86
N ALA A 95 -7.52 -3.24 6.41
CA ALA A 95 -7.05 -4.59 6.67
C ALA A 95 -8.02 -5.59 6.07
N ASN A 96 -7.49 -6.65 5.44
CA ASN A 96 -8.30 -7.77 4.97
C ASN A 96 -7.81 -9.06 5.59
N ILE A 97 -8.74 -9.97 5.83
CA ILE A 97 -8.45 -11.32 6.32
C ILE A 97 -9.10 -12.31 5.37
N ILE A 98 -8.31 -13.19 4.79
CA ILE A 98 -8.74 -14.21 3.84
C ILE A 98 -8.27 -15.58 4.32
N ALA A 99 -9.18 -16.53 4.39
CA ALA A 99 -8.87 -17.95 4.51
C ALA A 99 -9.15 -18.65 3.18
N GLY A 100 -8.47 -19.76 2.93
CA GLY A 100 -8.76 -20.55 1.74
C GLY A 100 -8.34 -21.99 1.82
N VAL A 101 -8.90 -22.77 0.89
CA VAL A 101 -8.59 -24.19 0.69
C VAL A 101 -8.22 -24.46 -0.77
N ARG A 102 -7.11 -25.16 -0.98
CA ARG A 102 -6.66 -25.68 -2.26
C ARG A 102 -7.27 -27.06 -2.47
N LEU A 103 -8.13 -27.18 -3.46
CA LEU A 103 -8.90 -28.40 -3.74
C LEU A 103 -8.12 -29.33 -4.68
N TRP A 104 -7.72 -28.80 -5.82
CA TRP A 104 -6.95 -29.50 -6.86
C TRP A 104 -5.93 -28.57 -7.52
N ARG A 105 -5.09 -29.09 -8.42
CA ARG A 105 -4.05 -28.32 -9.11
C ARG A 105 -4.67 -27.11 -9.83
N GLY A 106 -4.45 -25.93 -9.25
CA GLY A 106 -4.93 -24.65 -9.77
C GLY A 106 -6.30 -24.17 -9.25
N ILE A 107 -7.01 -24.96 -8.44
CA ILE A 107 -8.31 -24.58 -7.89
C ILE A 107 -8.19 -24.27 -6.40
N GLU A 108 -8.52 -23.03 -6.04
CA GLU A 108 -8.59 -22.56 -4.66
C GLU A 108 -9.94 -21.94 -4.37
N LEU A 109 -10.55 -22.30 -3.24
CA LEU A 109 -11.71 -21.63 -2.69
C LEU A 109 -11.23 -20.65 -1.62
N ARG A 110 -11.70 -19.40 -1.68
CA ARG A 110 -11.32 -18.32 -0.76
C ARG A 110 -12.56 -17.73 -0.11
N THR A 111 -12.46 -17.37 1.17
CA THR A 111 -13.48 -16.66 1.91
C THR A 111 -12.81 -15.69 2.86
N GLY A 112 -13.42 -14.55 3.14
CA GLY A 112 -12.76 -13.53 3.94
C GLY A 112 -13.58 -12.28 4.15
N VAL A 113 -13.03 -11.39 4.96
CA VAL A 113 -13.54 -10.05 5.21
C VAL A 113 -12.56 -9.06 4.61
N ILE A 114 -13.09 -8.15 3.79
CA ILE A 114 -12.34 -7.03 3.24
C ILE A 114 -12.67 -5.77 4.02
N ASN A 115 -11.72 -4.84 4.12
CA ASN A 115 -11.89 -3.55 4.81
C ASN A 115 -12.37 -3.71 6.27
N LEU A 116 -11.77 -4.65 7.01
CA LEU A 116 -12.11 -4.96 8.40
C LEU A 116 -11.95 -3.74 9.32
N THR A 117 -10.92 -2.93 9.08
CA THR A 117 -10.57 -1.75 9.87
C THR A 117 -10.32 -0.59 8.94
N THR A 118 -11.37 -0.03 8.35
CA THR A 118 -11.24 1.28 7.69
C THR A 118 -11.30 2.35 8.76
N SER A 119 -10.18 3.02 9.01
CA SER A 119 -10.17 4.24 9.80
C SER A 119 -9.26 5.29 9.18
N PHE A 120 -9.68 6.53 9.37
CA PHE A 120 -8.98 7.73 8.94
C PHE A 120 -8.00 8.14 10.03
N THR A 121 -6.80 8.54 9.63
CA THR A 121 -5.74 9.01 10.53
C THR A 121 -5.55 10.49 10.29
#